data_AF-A0A852M6G9-F1
#
_entry.id   AF-A0A852M6G9-F1
#
_cell.length_a   1.000
_cell.length_b   1.000
_cell.length_c   1.000
_cell.angle_alpha   90.00
_cell.angle_beta   90.00
_cell.angle_gamma   90.00
#
_symmetry.space_group_name_H-M   'P 1'
#
loop_
_entity.id
_entity.type
_entity.pdbx_description
1 polymer ?
#
loop_
_entity_poly.entity_id
_entity_poly.type
_entity_poly.pdbx_seq_one_letter_code
_entity_poly.pdbx_strand_id
1 'polypeptide(L)'
;RIREHIADKAKLPILIFPEGTCINNTSVMMFKKGSFEVGGTIHPVAIKYDARFGDAFWNSTKFSVLTYVFNMMTSWALVCNVWYLPPMVKEEEEDAVDFANRVKAVIAAQGGMSVLPW
;
A
#
# COMPACT_ATOMS: atom_id res chain seq x y z
N ARG A 1 0.11 3.81 -23.28
CA ARG A 1 -0.94 4.48 -22.47
C ARG A 1 -0.48 4.96 -21.09
N ILE A 2 -0.15 4.11 -20.11
CA ILE A 2 0.33 4.61 -18.78
C ILE A 2 1.71 5.27 -18.90
N ARG A 3 2.66 4.67 -19.66
CA ARG A 3 3.98 5.28 -19.94
C ARG A 3 3.87 6.67 -20.56
N GLU A 4 3.01 6.83 -21.56
CA GLU A 4 2.75 8.11 -22.24
C GLU A 4 2.03 9.13 -21.33
N HIS A 5 1.28 8.66 -20.34
CA HIS A 5 0.66 9.54 -19.35
C HIS A 5 1.70 10.07 -18.37
N ILE A 6 2.62 9.22 -17.91
CA ILE A 6 3.71 9.61 -16.99
C ILE A 6 4.72 10.55 -17.65
N ALA A 7 4.97 10.39 -18.95
CA ALA A 7 5.89 11.25 -19.69
C ALA A 7 5.40 12.71 -19.83
N ASP A 8 4.10 12.95 -19.68
CA ASP A 8 3.48 14.25 -19.84
C ASP A 8 3.32 14.96 -18.49
N LYS A 9 4.19 15.94 -18.22
CA LYS A 9 4.19 16.72 -16.97
C LYS A 9 2.94 17.59 -16.77
N ALA A 10 2.13 17.81 -17.81
CA ALA A 10 0.88 18.55 -17.68
C ALA A 10 -0.28 17.68 -17.17
N LYS A 11 -0.11 16.35 -17.14
CA LYS A 11 -1.13 15.42 -16.66
C LYS A 11 -1.02 15.19 -15.16
N LEU A 12 -2.15 14.89 -14.54
CA LEU A 12 -2.22 14.60 -13.11
C LEU A 12 -1.45 13.32 -12.74
N PRO A 13 -0.81 13.28 -11.56
CA PRO A 13 -0.14 12.09 -11.06
C PRO A 13 -1.12 10.93 -10.88
N ILE A 14 -0.64 9.72 -11.15
CA ILE A 14 -1.45 8.50 -11.03
C ILE A 14 -1.26 7.90 -9.64
N LEU A 15 -2.35 7.70 -8.91
CA LEU A 15 -2.36 6.92 -7.67
C LEU A 15 -2.64 5.45 -8.01
N ILE A 16 -1.75 4.56 -7.58
CA ILE A 16 -1.86 3.12 -7.81
C ILE A 16 -1.82 2.42 -6.45
N PHE A 17 -2.73 1.46 -6.24
CA PHE A 17 -2.69 0.52 -5.13
C PHE A 17 -2.16 -0.83 -5.63
N PRO A 18 -0.84 -1.06 -5.60
CA PRO A 18 -0.24 -2.24 -6.21
C PRO A 18 -0.63 -3.57 -5.53
N GLU A 19 -1.14 -3.49 -4.30
CA GLU A 19 -1.64 -4.60 -3.48
C GLU A 19 -3.05 -5.07 -3.88
N GLY A 20 -3.90 -4.18 -4.42
CA GLY A 20 -5.23 -4.51 -4.94
C GLY A 20 -6.29 -4.91 -3.91
N THR A 21 -5.97 -5.06 -2.63
CA THR A 21 -6.92 -5.34 -1.53
C THR A 21 -6.50 -4.63 -0.23
N CYS A 22 -7.45 -4.31 0.66
CA CYS A 22 -7.11 -3.87 2.02
C CYS A 22 -6.62 -5.06 2.84
N ILE A 23 -5.44 -4.97 3.43
CA ILE A 23 -4.84 -6.07 4.21
C ILE A 23 -4.79 -5.72 5.69
N ASN A 24 -4.81 -6.78 6.50
CA ASN A 24 -4.50 -6.77 7.91
C ASN A 24 -3.21 -5.94 8.16
N ASN A 25 -3.23 -4.98 9.09
CA ASN A 25 -2.13 -4.04 9.42
C ASN A 25 -0.80 -4.70 9.88
N THR A 26 -0.61 -5.99 9.61
CA THR A 26 0.52 -6.82 10.02
C THR A 26 1.49 -7.07 8.88
N SER A 27 1.06 -7.06 7.61
CA SER A 27 1.90 -7.49 6.49
C SER A 27 1.55 -6.82 5.17
N VAL A 28 2.57 -6.50 4.38
CA VAL A 28 2.41 -5.97 3.01
C VAL A 28 2.47 -7.15 2.02
N MET A 29 1.46 -7.31 1.15
CA MET A 29 1.46 -8.36 0.12
C MET A 29 2.35 -8.00 -1.08
N MET A 30 2.44 -8.92 -2.03
CA MET A 30 3.21 -8.70 -3.26
C MET A 30 2.56 -7.61 -4.11
N PHE A 31 3.40 -6.74 -4.66
CA PHE A 31 2.98 -5.76 -5.64
C PHE A 31 2.85 -6.39 -7.02
N LYS A 32 1.78 -6.07 -7.76
CA LYS A 32 1.65 -6.50 -9.16
C LYS A 32 2.78 -5.89 -10.00
N LYS A 33 3.60 -6.77 -10.62
CA LYS A 33 4.78 -6.44 -11.45
C LYS A 33 4.52 -5.31 -12.46
N GLY A 34 3.34 -5.30 -13.09
CA GLY A 34 2.97 -4.31 -14.10
C GLY A 34 2.94 -2.85 -13.61
N SER A 35 2.82 -2.60 -12.30
CA SER A 35 2.83 -1.23 -11.75
C SER A 35 4.23 -0.62 -11.72
N PHE A 36 5.28 -1.45 -11.66
CA PHE A 36 6.67 -1.03 -11.51
C PHE A 36 7.47 -1.11 -12.83
N GLU A 37 6.93 -1.75 -13.87
CA GLU A 37 7.53 -1.80 -15.22
C GLU A 37 7.39 -0.50 -16.02
N VAL A 38 6.58 0.46 -15.56
CA VAL A 38 6.23 1.65 -16.35
C VAL A 38 7.38 2.66 -16.45
N GLY A 39 8.40 2.57 -15.58
CA GLY A 39 9.67 3.30 -15.76
C GLY A 39 9.63 4.80 -15.42
N GLY A 40 8.91 5.19 -14.36
CA GLY A 40 8.86 6.57 -13.87
C GLY A 40 9.25 6.69 -12.39
N THR A 41 9.32 7.93 -11.89
CA THR A 41 9.55 8.20 -10.46
C THR A 41 8.34 7.80 -9.63
N ILE A 42 8.54 6.88 -8.69
CA ILE A 42 7.50 6.42 -7.76
C ILE A 42 7.63 7.19 -6.46
N HIS A 43 6.51 7.67 -5.93
CA HIS A 43 6.44 8.30 -4.61
C HIS A 43 5.74 7.31 -3.67
N PRO A 44 6.48 6.59 -2.82
CA PRO A 44 5.87 5.61 -1.93
C PRO A 44 5.07 6.33 -0.84
N VAL A 45 3.90 5.78 -0.52
CA VAL A 45 3.06 6.28 0.58
C VAL A 45 2.76 5.09 1.50
N ALA A 46 3.14 5.21 2.77
CA ALA A 46 2.77 4.25 3.78
C ALA A 46 1.49 4.72 4.47
N ILE A 47 0.50 3.84 4.59
CA ILE A 47 -0.76 4.10 5.27
C ILE A 47 -0.95 3.02 6.32
N LYS A 48 -1.16 3.41 7.58
CA LYS A 48 -1.42 2.48 8.69
C LYS A 48 -2.67 2.90 9.43
N TYR A 49 -3.61 1.97 9.56
CA TYR A 49 -4.81 2.18 10.37
C TYR A 49 -4.54 1.80 11.83
N ASP A 50 -5.07 2.60 12.75
CA ASP A 50 -5.01 2.29 14.17
C ASP A 50 -6.22 1.44 14.56
N ALA A 51 -5.96 0.15 14.76
CA ALA A 51 -6.98 -0.85 15.11
C ALA A 51 -7.71 -0.55 16.43
N ARG A 52 -7.21 0.38 17.26
CA ARG A 52 -7.91 0.81 18.49
C ARG A 52 -9.17 1.63 18.20
N PHE A 53 -9.20 2.34 17.07
CA PHE A 53 -10.30 3.23 16.73
C PHE A 53 -11.30 2.54 15.80
N GLY A 54 -10.84 1.62 14.95
CA GLY A 54 -11.68 0.72 14.18
C GLY A 54 -10.82 -0.19 13.30
N ASP A 55 -11.28 -1.41 13.08
CA ASP A 55 -10.60 -2.33 12.15
C ASP A 55 -11.16 -2.10 10.74
N ALA A 56 -10.33 -1.56 9.85
CA ALA A 56 -10.70 -1.36 8.45
C ALA A 56 -10.75 -2.68 7.66
N PHE A 57 -10.36 -3.79 8.30
CA PHE A 57 -10.28 -5.11 7.70
C PHE A 57 -11.26 -6.07 8.36
N TRP A 58 -12.16 -6.66 7.54
CA TRP A 58 -13.05 -7.74 7.98
C TRP A 58 -12.28 -9.06 8.08
N ASN A 59 -12.00 -9.53 9.30
CA ASN A 59 -11.50 -10.89 9.52
C ASN A 59 -12.66 -11.86 9.82
N SER A 60 -13.12 -12.58 8.80
CA SER A 60 -14.24 -13.54 8.90
C SER A 60 -13.95 -14.75 9.79
N THR A 61 -12.68 -15.05 10.07
CA THR A 61 -12.29 -16.17 10.93
C THR A 61 -12.30 -15.81 12.40
N LYS A 62 -12.10 -14.52 12.74
CA LYS A 62 -12.09 -14.04 14.14
C LYS A 62 -13.41 -13.44 14.60
N PHE A 63 -14.20 -12.86 13.69
CA PHE A 63 -15.44 -12.18 14.03
C PHE A 63 -16.61 -12.70 13.20
N SER A 64 -17.74 -12.97 13.86
CA SER A 64 -19.02 -13.20 13.18
C SER A 64 -19.51 -11.90 12.55
N VAL A 65 -20.18 -12.00 11.39
CA VAL A 65 -20.77 -10.89 10.61
C VAL A 65 -21.43 -9.83 11.50
N LEU A 66 -22.21 -10.29 12.47
CA LEU A 66 -22.94 -9.42 13.39
C LEU A 66 -22.02 -8.63 14.34
N THR A 67 -20.97 -9.26 14.86
CA THR A 67 -20.05 -8.63 15.83
C THR A 67 -19.26 -7.51 15.20
N TYR A 68 -18.76 -7.66 13.97
CA TYR A 68 -18.04 -6.56 13.34
C TYR A 68 -18.96 -5.49 12.77
N VAL A 69 -20.18 -5.82 12.31
CA VAL A 69 -21.16 -4.76 11.98
C VAL A 69 -21.47 -3.93 13.24
N PHE A 70 -21.63 -4.56 14.40
CA PHE A 70 -21.80 -3.86 15.67
C PHE A 70 -20.57 -3.01 16.04
N ASN A 71 -19.35 -3.55 15.92
CA ASN A 71 -18.12 -2.79 16.19
C ASN A 71 -17.93 -1.62 15.21
N MET A 72 -18.32 -1.77 13.95
CA MET A 72 -18.26 -0.72 12.95
C MET A 72 -19.28 0.39 13.22
N MET A 73 -20.49 0.05 13.66
CA MET A 73 -21.51 1.03 14.06
C MET A 73 -21.18 1.75 15.37
N THR A 74 -20.41 1.12 16.26
CA THR A 74 -20.00 1.69 17.56
C THR A 74 -18.60 2.33 17.53
N SER A 75 -17.87 2.18 16.43
CA SER A 75 -16.61 2.85 16.17
C SER A 75 -16.86 4.30 15.76
N TRP A 76 -16.44 5.23 16.62
CA TRP A 76 -16.64 6.67 16.43
C TRP A 76 -15.66 7.32 15.45
N ALA A 77 -14.55 6.66 15.13
CA ALA A 77 -13.52 7.20 14.26
C ALA A 77 -12.68 6.09 13.63
N LEU A 78 -12.20 6.31 12.40
CA LEU A 78 -11.11 5.54 11.80
C LEU A 78 -9.88 6.44 11.75
N VAL A 79 -8.88 6.13 12.58
CA VAL A 79 -7.63 6.90 12.63
C VAL A 79 -6.63 6.24 11.69
N CYS A 80 -6.17 6.97 10.68
CA CYS A 80 -5.12 6.54 9.77
C CYS A 80 -3.90 7.46 9.88
N ASN A 81 -2.72 6.85 9.93
CA ASN A 81 -1.45 7.54 9.81
C ASN A 81 -0.95 7.39 8.38
N VAL A 82 -0.65 8.51 7.74
CA VAL A 82 -0.19 8.57 6.34
C VAL A 82 1.20 9.18 6.33
N TRP A 83 2.16 8.47 5.74
CA TRP A 83 3.53 8.93 5.55
C TRP A 83 3.86 9.00 4.07
N TYR A 84 4.24 10.19 3.61
CA TYR A 84 4.82 10.40 2.30
C TYR A 84 6.32 10.13 2.37
N LEU A 85 6.80 9.18 1.57
CA LEU A 85 8.19 8.77 1.56
C LEU A 85 8.95 9.43 0.40
N PRO A 86 10.29 9.51 0.47
CA PRO A 86 11.11 10.07 -0.59
C PRO A 86 10.86 9.38 -1.94
N PRO A 87 10.98 10.12 -3.06
CA PRO A 87 10.83 9.54 -4.39
C PRO A 87 11.87 8.46 -4.65
N MET A 88 11.46 7.39 -5.31
CA MET A 88 12.29 6.26 -5.69
C MET A 88 12.25 6.07 -7.20
N VAL A 89 13.41 5.87 -7.79
CA VAL A 89 13.59 5.54 -9.21
C VAL A 89 14.22 4.16 -9.32
N LYS A 90 13.86 3.44 -10.38
CA LYS A 90 14.45 2.16 -10.73
C LYS A 90 15.93 2.35 -11.10
N GLU A 91 16.81 1.52 -10.56
CA GLU A 91 18.24 1.55 -10.89
C GLU A 91 18.52 0.82 -12.23
N GLU A 92 19.64 1.12 -12.90
CA GLU A 92 19.94 0.60 -14.26
C GLU A 92 20.04 -0.94 -14.30
N GLU A 93 20.52 -1.56 -13.22
CA GLU A 93 20.73 -3.01 -13.10
C GLU A 93 19.59 -3.75 -12.37
N GLU A 94 18.59 -3.02 -11.86
CA GLU A 94 17.50 -3.56 -11.06
C GLU A 94 16.40 -4.17 -11.97
N ASP A 95 15.78 -5.31 -11.63
CA ASP A 95 14.54 -5.73 -12.31
C ASP A 95 13.33 -4.98 -11.74
N ALA A 96 12.21 -4.96 -12.47
CA ALA A 96 10.95 -4.40 -11.95
C ALA A 96 10.49 -5.09 -10.65
N VAL A 97 10.83 -6.38 -10.46
CA VAL A 97 10.52 -7.13 -9.24
C VAL A 97 11.37 -6.65 -8.07
N ASP A 98 12.68 -6.46 -8.28
CA ASP A 98 13.60 -5.98 -7.26
C ASP A 98 13.25 -4.56 -6.83
N PHE A 99 12.89 -3.70 -7.79
CA PHE A 99 12.42 -2.36 -7.51
C PHE A 99 11.13 -2.36 -6.68
N ALA A 100 10.17 -3.21 -7.03
CA ALA A 100 8.94 -3.37 -6.26
C ALA A 100 9.23 -3.85 -4.82
N ASN A 101 10.16 -4.79 -4.66
CA ASN A 101 10.58 -5.29 -3.35
C ASN A 101 11.27 -4.21 -2.51
N ARG A 102 12.12 -3.38 -3.11
CA ARG A 102 12.77 -2.26 -2.44
C ARG A 102 11.77 -1.21 -1.98
N VAL A 103 10.83 -0.81 -2.85
CA VAL A 103 9.74 0.12 -2.49
C VAL A 103 8.86 -0.46 -1.39
N LYS A 104 8.54 -1.76 -1.46
CA LYS A 104 7.80 -2.50 -0.43
C LYS A 104 8.53 -2.47 0.92
N ALA A 105 9.85 -2.71 0.91
CA ALA A 105 10.66 -2.71 2.12
C ALA A 105 10.66 -1.34 2.82
N VAL A 106 10.77 -0.24 2.07
CA VAL A 106 10.72 1.12 2.64
C VAL A 106 9.35 1.42 3.25
N ILE A 107 8.26 1.05 2.57
CA ILE A 107 6.88 1.21 3.08
C ILE A 107 6.68 0.40 4.38
N ALA A 108 7.11 -0.86 4.37
CA ALA A 108 6.97 -1.75 5.52
C ALA A 108 7.81 -1.28 6.72
N ALA A 109 9.04 -0.81 6.48
CA ALA A 109 9.89 -0.23 7.51
C ALA A 109 9.23 0.99 8.17
N GLN A 110 8.63 1.89 7.38
CA GLN A 110 7.91 3.04 7.90
C GLN A 110 6.66 2.63 8.70
N GLY A 111 5.90 1.65 8.21
CA GLY A 111 4.69 1.17 8.87
C GLY A 111 4.95 0.27 10.10
N GLY A 112 6.19 -0.17 10.32
CA GLY A 112 6.53 -1.18 11.31
C GLY A 112 5.85 -2.52 11.03
N MET A 113 5.68 -2.87 9.75
CA MET A 113 5.00 -4.08 9.28
C MET A 113 6.03 -5.12 8.80
N SER A 114 5.70 -6.41 8.88
CA SER A 114 6.58 -7.45 8.34
C SER A 114 6.47 -7.53 6.82
N VAL A 115 7.61 -7.57 6.14
CA VAL A 115 7.67 -7.80 4.69
C VAL A 115 7.52 -9.30 4.45
N LEU A 116 6.44 -9.71 3.79
CA LEU A 116 6.34 -11.10 3.34
C LEU A 116 7.23 -11.32 2.10
N PRO A 117 8.06 -12.38 2.08
CA PRO A 117 8.86 -12.72 0.91
C PRO A 117 7.96 -13.13 -0.27
N TRP A 118 8.54 -13.04 -1.47
CA TRP A 118 7.91 -13.44 -2.72
C TRP A 118 7.74 -14.96 -2.79
#